data_AF-A0A9P6PNU0-F1
#
_entry.id   AF-A0A9P6PNU0-F1
#
_cell.length_a   1.000
_cell.length_b   1.000
_cell.length_c   1.000
_cell.angle_alpha   90.00
_cell.angle_beta   90.00
_cell.angle_gamma   90.00
#
_symmetry.space_group_name_H-M   'P 1'
#
loop_
_entity.id
_entity.type
_entity.pdbx_description
1 polymer ?
#
loop_
_entity_poly.entity_id
_entity_poly.type
_entity_poly.pdbx_seq_one_letter_code
_entity_poly.pdbx_strand_id
1 'polypeptide(L)'
;MAADPIAQPAHAQFWDDFWNTLHQFAHPFSSTFFDSFFADTDNTDNNNNNNNNADNGPTSSQSSSGPLKETNTPSGPTQFFKDEQSFQKFWHGLQSGHHESHLANTPLEHIQAAWLDFKSASWGFISSVEWQQTWIQMIMALHMTLFVIIIVLRNRPNPLAAMLFCTILLAALSEPLNGIGSRHWQLFSDDNYFDSHGVFTSLVWATPLLGNALLAVLLLLRATVKLLIKVKKAQLKESRNKKQE
;
A
#
# COMPACT_ATOMS: atom_id res chain seq x y z
N MET A 1 10.30 36.72 34.76
CA MET A 1 9.04 36.34 34.08
C MET A 1 9.46 35.45 32.92
N ALA A 2 9.57 34.14 33.17
CA ALA A 2 9.95 33.19 32.15
C ALA A 2 8.79 33.12 31.16
N ALA A 3 9.07 33.32 29.88
CA ALA A 3 8.08 33.18 28.82
C ALA A 3 7.65 31.71 28.80
N ASP A 4 6.37 31.45 29.04
CA ASP A 4 5.76 30.15 28.78
C ASP A 4 6.06 29.76 27.32
N PRO A 5 6.56 28.55 27.04
CA PRO A 5 6.66 28.07 25.68
C PRO A 5 5.24 27.97 25.15
N ILE A 6 4.92 28.80 24.14
CA ILE A 6 3.63 28.82 23.45
C ILE A 6 3.36 27.38 23.00
N ALA A 7 2.46 26.69 23.70
CA ALA A 7 1.96 25.39 23.27
C ALA A 7 1.37 25.62 21.87
N GLN A 8 2.00 25.06 20.85
CA GLN A 8 1.51 25.18 19.49
C GLN A 8 0.08 24.60 19.44
N PRO A 9 -0.84 25.23 18.70
CA PRO A 9 -2.20 24.71 18.57
C PRO A 9 -2.13 23.29 17.97
N ALA A 10 -2.91 22.34 18.51
CA ALA A 10 -2.87 20.93 18.13
C ALA A 10 -2.96 20.67 16.60
N HIS A 11 -3.63 21.57 15.87
CA HIS A 11 -3.69 21.54 14.41
C HIS A 11 -2.34 21.84 13.73
N ALA A 12 -1.50 22.72 14.28
CA ALA A 12 -0.16 22.97 13.75
C ALA A 12 0.76 21.76 13.94
N GLN A 13 0.68 21.11 15.11
CA GLN A 13 1.42 19.88 15.41
C GLN A 13 1.07 18.75 14.44
N PHE A 14 -0.21 18.61 14.08
CA PHE A 14 -0.64 17.64 13.07
C PHE A 14 0.06 17.84 11.73
N TRP A 15 0.10 19.07 11.21
CA TRP A 15 0.72 19.34 9.91
C TRP A 15 2.23 19.14 9.95
N ASP A 16 2.89 19.51 11.05
CA ASP A 16 4.33 19.28 11.21
C ASP A 16 4.65 17.78 11.24
N ASP A 17 3.91 16.99 12.02
CA ASP A 17 4.06 15.53 12.06
C ASP A 17 3.75 14.88 10.71
N PHE A 18 2.73 15.39 10.00
CA PHE A 18 2.37 14.92 8.67
C PHE A 18 3.48 15.15 7.66
N TRP A 19 3.99 16.38 7.56
CA TRP A 19 5.05 16.72 6.63
C TRP A 19 6.36 16.01 7.00
N ASN A 20 6.70 15.89 8.28
CA ASN A 20 7.88 15.16 8.73
C ASN A 20 7.82 13.68 8.37
N THR A 21 6.67 13.04 8.59
CA THR A 21 6.47 11.62 8.22
C THR A 21 6.53 11.45 6.70
N LEU A 22 5.93 12.37 5.93
CA LEU A 22 6.02 12.35 4.47
C LEU A 22 7.45 12.55 3.97
N HIS A 23 8.19 13.49 4.56
CA HIS A 23 9.58 13.75 4.21
C HIS A 23 10.46 12.53 4.51
N GLN A 24 10.26 11.87 5.66
CA GLN A 24 10.96 10.65 6.02
C GLN A 24 10.63 9.50 5.07
N PHE A 25 9.36 9.35 4.70
CA PHE A 25 8.92 8.34 3.73
C PHE A 25 9.50 8.60 2.33
N ALA A 26 9.60 9.85 1.90
CA ALA A 26 10.11 10.23 0.58
C ALA A 26 11.64 10.17 0.45
N HIS A 27 12.38 10.24 1.55
CA HIS A 27 13.84 10.31 1.59
C HIS A 27 14.58 9.15 0.87
N PRO A 28 14.11 7.88 0.91
CA PRO A 28 14.71 6.78 0.15
C PRO A 28 14.41 6.83 -1.36
N PHE A 29 13.31 7.47 -1.75
CA PHE A 29 12.87 7.53 -3.16
C PHE A 29 13.59 8.61 -3.96
N SER A 30 14.26 9.58 -3.32
CA SER A 30 14.83 10.73 -4.03
C SER A 30 16.24 10.54 -4.58
N SER A 31 17.02 9.55 -4.13
CA SER A 31 18.42 9.39 -4.58
C SER A 31 18.92 7.96 -4.71
N THR A 32 18.56 7.02 -3.83
CA THR A 32 19.15 5.67 -3.83
C THR A 32 18.30 4.64 -4.57
N PHE A 33 16.98 4.75 -4.50
CA PHE A 33 16.06 3.81 -5.16
C PHE A 33 16.19 3.85 -6.70
N PHE A 34 16.14 5.03 -7.32
CA PHE A 34 16.18 5.15 -8.78
C PHE A 34 17.56 4.83 -9.37
N ASP A 35 18.63 5.23 -8.70
CA ASP A 35 19.99 4.91 -9.13
C ASP A 35 20.20 3.38 -9.13
N SER A 36 19.81 2.67 -8.07
CA SER A 36 19.95 1.20 -8.02
C SER A 36 19.04 0.47 -9.01
N PHE A 37 17.86 1.00 -9.32
CA PHE A 37 16.88 0.35 -10.18
C PHE A 37 17.16 0.56 -11.68
N PHE A 38 17.80 1.68 -12.04
CA PHE A 38 18.19 1.99 -13.42
C PHE A 38 19.70 1.82 -13.70
N ALA A 39 20.53 1.59 -12.68
CA ALA A 39 21.97 1.32 -12.89
C ALA A 39 22.28 -0.09 -13.42
N ASP A 40 21.33 -1.02 -13.45
CA ASP A 40 21.58 -2.39 -13.93
C ASP A 40 21.28 -2.57 -15.44
N THR A 41 21.77 -1.63 -16.27
CA THR A 41 21.77 -1.80 -17.74
C THR A 41 23.09 -1.30 -18.37
N ASP A 42 24.19 -1.27 -17.62
CA ASP A 42 25.53 -1.09 -18.19
C ASP A 42 26.61 -1.55 -17.20
N ASN A 43 26.77 -2.87 -17.01
CA ASN A 43 28.11 -3.42 -16.73
C ASN A 43 28.18 -4.93 -16.97
N THR A 44 28.48 -5.30 -18.22
CA THR A 44 29.14 -6.57 -18.50
C THR A 44 30.64 -6.32 -18.38
N ASP A 45 31.33 -7.24 -17.69
CA ASP A 45 32.79 -7.36 -17.54
C ASP A 45 33.49 -6.46 -16.50
N ASN A 46 33.70 -7.00 -15.29
CA ASN A 46 35.05 -7.51 -14.99
C ASN A 46 35.14 -8.25 -13.65
N ASN A 47 35.77 -9.42 -13.77
CA ASN A 47 36.30 -10.27 -12.72
C ASN A 47 37.44 -9.57 -11.97
N ASN A 48 37.40 -9.54 -10.63
CA ASN A 48 38.57 -9.93 -9.83
C ASN A 48 38.30 -10.09 -8.33
N ASN A 49 38.91 -11.16 -7.80
CA ASN A 49 39.08 -11.51 -6.40
C ASN A 49 39.60 -10.36 -5.53
N ASN A 50 39.13 -10.28 -4.28
CA ASN A 50 40.01 -10.47 -3.12
C ASN A 50 39.25 -10.65 -1.79
N ASN A 51 39.74 -11.61 -1.02
CA ASN A 51 39.45 -11.84 0.40
C ASN A 51 39.86 -10.64 1.27
N ASN A 52 39.14 -10.40 2.38
CA ASN A 52 39.68 -10.57 3.74
C ASN A 52 38.71 -10.09 4.84
N ASN A 53 38.28 -11.06 5.65
CA ASN A 53 38.19 -11.12 7.11
C ASN A 53 38.07 -9.84 7.97
N ALA A 54 37.09 -9.86 8.90
CA ALA A 54 36.96 -9.19 10.21
C ALA A 54 35.55 -8.58 10.34
N ASP A 55 34.82 -8.59 11.46
CA ASP A 55 34.90 -9.14 12.81
C ASP A 55 33.58 -8.66 13.47
N ASN A 56 33.16 -9.30 14.56
CA ASN A 56 32.12 -8.87 15.52
C ASN A 56 30.65 -9.20 15.21
N GLY A 57 30.11 -10.13 16.01
CA GLY A 57 28.80 -10.77 15.84
C GLY A 57 27.58 -10.05 16.38
N PRO A 58 26.39 -10.70 16.38
CA PRO A 58 25.18 -10.11 16.92
C PRO A 58 24.91 -10.65 18.34
N THR A 59 24.98 -9.74 19.31
CA THR A 59 24.39 -9.94 20.64
C THR A 59 22.87 -9.85 20.51
N SER A 60 22.21 -10.99 20.65
CA SER A 60 20.78 -11.12 20.85
C SER A 60 20.38 -10.44 22.16
N SER A 61 19.67 -9.31 22.06
CA SER A 61 18.96 -8.71 23.19
C SER A 61 17.47 -9.02 23.07
N GLN A 62 17.08 -10.13 23.71
CA GLN A 62 15.72 -10.33 24.19
C GLN A 62 15.38 -9.23 25.19
N SER A 63 14.45 -8.34 24.85
CA SER A 63 13.77 -7.48 25.82
C SER A 63 12.46 -8.14 26.21
N SER A 64 12.51 -8.91 27.30
CA SER A 64 11.36 -9.35 28.07
C SER A 64 10.71 -8.13 28.73
N SER A 65 9.40 -7.97 28.59
CA SER A 65 8.62 -6.99 29.35
C SER A 65 7.36 -7.68 29.86
N GLY A 66 7.37 -7.96 31.17
CA GLY A 66 6.22 -8.47 31.91
C GLY A 66 5.08 -7.44 32.03
N PRO A 67 3.95 -7.84 32.63
CA PRO A 67 2.64 -7.31 32.33
C PRO A 67 2.36 -6.00 33.08
N LEU A 68 1.83 -5.00 32.36
CA LEU A 68 1.32 -3.78 32.96
C LEU A 68 -0.17 -3.60 32.65
N LYS A 69 -0.95 -3.74 33.72
CA LYS A 69 -2.12 -2.95 34.13
C LYS A 69 -3.18 -2.64 33.07
N GLU A 70 -4.29 -3.37 33.22
CA GLU A 70 -5.65 -2.93 32.86
C GLU A 70 -5.87 -1.47 33.29
N THR A 71 -6.06 -0.61 32.30
CA THR A 71 -6.66 0.72 32.49
C THR A 71 -8.04 0.69 31.87
N ASN A 72 -9.03 0.53 32.74
CA ASN A 72 -10.43 0.74 32.42
C ASN A 72 -10.63 2.18 31.92
N THR A 73 -10.94 2.32 30.62
CA THR A 73 -11.45 3.56 30.02
C THR A 73 -12.71 3.20 29.22
N PRO A 74 -13.81 3.94 29.38
CA PRO A 74 -15.15 3.44 29.06
C PRO A 74 -15.41 3.43 27.54
N SER A 75 -16.10 2.36 27.13
CA SER A 75 -16.91 2.17 25.92
C SER A 75 -17.01 3.38 24.95
N GLY A 76 -16.02 3.49 24.06
CA GLY A 76 -16.18 4.04 22.71
C GLY A 76 -16.47 2.91 21.71
N PRO A 77 -16.94 3.21 20.49
CA PRO A 77 -17.42 2.21 19.57
C PRO A 77 -16.30 1.29 19.08
N THR A 78 -16.76 0.12 18.68
CA THR A 78 -16.02 -1.14 18.63
C THR A 78 -14.81 -1.09 17.72
N GLN A 79 -13.60 -1.04 18.31
CA GLN A 79 -12.42 -1.60 17.67
C GLN A 79 -12.74 -3.07 17.32
N PHE A 80 -12.97 -3.33 16.03
CA PHE A 80 -13.39 -4.65 15.53
C PHE A 80 -12.36 -5.74 15.89
N PHE A 81 -11.07 -5.37 15.96
CA PHE A 81 -10.01 -6.21 16.50
C PHE A 81 -9.50 -5.61 17.81
N LYS A 82 -9.96 -6.16 18.94
CA LYS A 82 -9.48 -5.76 20.28
C LYS A 82 -8.14 -6.41 20.64
N ASP A 83 -7.76 -7.49 19.96
CA ASP A 83 -6.60 -8.31 20.27
C ASP A 83 -5.85 -8.75 19.00
N GLU A 84 -4.53 -8.82 19.10
CA GLU A 84 -3.63 -9.25 18.03
C GLU A 84 -3.96 -10.66 17.53
N GLN A 85 -4.51 -11.52 18.39
CA GLN A 85 -4.89 -12.88 17.98
C GLN A 85 -6.10 -12.88 17.05
N SER A 86 -7.09 -12.02 17.24
CA SER A 86 -8.25 -11.87 16.34
C SER A 86 -7.83 -11.32 14.98
N PHE A 87 -6.88 -10.38 14.95
CA PHE A 87 -6.28 -9.89 13.71
C PHE A 87 -5.48 -10.99 12.99
N GLN A 88 -4.63 -11.71 13.72
CA GLN A 88 -3.86 -12.83 13.15
C GLN A 88 -4.79 -13.95 12.69
N LYS A 89 -5.88 -14.24 13.39
CA LYS A 89 -6.91 -15.20 12.94
C LYS A 89 -7.62 -14.73 11.69
N PHE A 90 -7.92 -13.45 11.56
CA PHE A 90 -8.46 -12.86 10.33
C PHE A 90 -7.47 -12.99 9.17
N TRP A 91 -6.21 -12.55 9.34
CA TRP A 91 -5.18 -12.61 8.30
C TRP A 91 -4.79 -14.04 7.94
N HIS A 92 -4.67 -14.90 8.94
CA HIS A 92 -4.45 -16.31 8.74
C HIS A 92 -5.67 -16.90 8.03
N GLY A 93 -6.91 -16.54 8.37
CA GLY A 93 -8.10 -16.95 7.63
C GLY A 93 -8.13 -16.48 6.17
N LEU A 94 -7.52 -15.34 5.86
CA LEU A 94 -7.35 -14.87 4.47
C LEU A 94 -6.30 -15.66 3.70
N GLN A 95 -5.21 -16.07 4.35
CA GLN A 95 -4.11 -16.83 3.73
C GLN A 95 -4.38 -18.34 3.70
N SER A 96 -4.99 -18.86 4.74
CA SER A 96 -5.44 -20.22 4.90
C SER A 96 -6.95 -20.27 4.59
N GLY A 97 -7.31 -20.30 3.30
CA GLY A 97 -8.65 -20.75 2.94
C GLY A 97 -8.94 -22.06 3.69
N HIS A 98 -9.99 -22.09 4.51
CA HIS A 98 -10.12 -23.11 5.54
C HIS A 98 -10.18 -24.53 4.91
N HIS A 99 -9.14 -25.31 5.21
CA HIS A 99 -9.03 -26.73 4.94
C HIS A 99 -10.14 -27.49 5.68
N GLU A 100 -11.34 -27.64 5.10
CA GLU A 100 -12.25 -28.77 5.39
C GLU A 100 -13.19 -29.10 4.21
N SER A 101 -12.80 -28.81 2.97
CA SER A 101 -13.39 -29.51 1.82
C SER A 101 -12.52 -30.71 1.47
N HIS A 102 -12.74 -31.84 2.16
CA HIS A 102 -12.25 -33.17 1.76
C HIS A 102 -12.76 -33.62 0.36
N LEU A 103 -13.26 -32.70 -0.47
CA LEU A 103 -13.95 -32.93 -1.75
C LEU A 103 -13.53 -31.98 -2.90
N ALA A 104 -12.71 -30.95 -2.67
CA ALA A 104 -12.36 -29.97 -3.71
C ALA A 104 -11.02 -30.33 -4.40
N ASN A 105 -11.10 -31.11 -5.48
CA ASN A 105 -9.93 -31.59 -6.21
C ASN A 105 -9.45 -30.63 -7.33
N THR A 106 -10.00 -29.41 -7.44
CA THR A 106 -9.64 -28.46 -8.52
C THR A 106 -9.19 -27.09 -7.99
N PRO A 107 -8.11 -26.48 -8.53
CA PRO A 107 -7.59 -25.19 -8.06
C PRO A 107 -8.60 -24.03 -8.10
N LEU A 108 -9.60 -24.11 -8.98
CA LEU A 108 -10.62 -23.08 -9.12
C LEU A 108 -11.58 -23.05 -7.93
N GLU A 109 -11.93 -24.22 -7.37
CA GLU A 109 -12.80 -24.31 -6.18
C GLU A 109 -12.10 -23.72 -4.94
N HIS A 110 -10.79 -23.93 -4.81
CA HIS A 110 -9.97 -23.32 -3.74
C HIS A 110 -9.94 -21.79 -3.84
N ILE A 111 -9.77 -21.26 -5.04
CA ILE A 111 -9.77 -19.80 -5.27
C ILE A 111 -11.15 -19.20 -5.00
N GLN A 112 -12.22 -19.90 -5.41
CA GLN A 112 -13.60 -19.44 -5.18
C GLN A 112 -13.94 -19.42 -3.69
N ALA A 113 -13.58 -20.47 -2.95
CA ALA A 113 -13.79 -20.53 -1.50
C ALA A 113 -13.03 -19.41 -0.77
N ALA A 114 -11.73 -19.25 -1.06
CA ALA A 114 -10.92 -18.18 -0.46
C ALA A 114 -11.47 -16.78 -0.76
N TRP A 115 -11.98 -16.55 -1.97
CA TRP A 115 -12.61 -15.28 -2.34
C TRP A 115 -13.91 -15.02 -1.56
N LEU A 116 -14.74 -16.04 -1.37
CA LEU A 116 -16.00 -15.92 -0.62
C LEU A 116 -15.74 -15.65 0.86
N ASP A 117 -14.76 -16.33 1.45
CA ASP A 117 -14.35 -16.12 2.84
C ASP A 117 -13.81 -14.70 3.02
N PHE A 118 -12.88 -14.26 2.16
CA PHE A 118 -12.39 -12.88 2.14
C PHE A 118 -13.54 -11.87 2.03
N LYS A 119 -14.47 -12.09 1.10
CA LYS A 119 -15.61 -11.20 0.90
C LYS A 119 -16.48 -11.11 2.15
N SER A 120 -16.76 -12.25 2.79
CA SER A 120 -17.62 -12.29 3.99
C SER A 120 -16.97 -11.58 5.19
N ALA A 121 -15.69 -11.81 5.41
CA ALA A 121 -14.92 -11.17 6.49
C ALA A 121 -14.78 -9.67 6.24
N SER A 122 -14.46 -9.27 5.01
CA SER A 122 -14.38 -7.87 4.59
C SER A 122 -15.72 -7.15 4.76
N TRP A 123 -16.82 -7.82 4.40
CA TRP A 123 -18.16 -7.25 4.56
C TRP A 123 -18.56 -7.07 6.04
N GLY A 124 -18.18 -8.01 6.90
CA GLY A 124 -18.39 -7.86 8.36
C GLY A 124 -17.72 -6.60 8.90
N PHE A 125 -16.46 -6.37 8.53
CA PHE A 125 -15.73 -5.16 8.90
C PHE A 125 -16.34 -3.89 8.28
N ILE A 126 -16.58 -3.89 6.95
CA ILE A 126 -17.09 -2.71 6.23
C ILE A 126 -18.44 -2.25 6.79
N SER A 127 -19.30 -3.20 7.19
CA SER A 127 -20.62 -2.90 7.75
C SER A 127 -20.57 -2.29 9.15
N SER A 128 -19.47 -2.52 9.88
CA SER A 128 -19.27 -1.99 11.24
C SER A 128 -18.68 -0.57 11.23
N VAL A 129 -18.25 -0.08 10.06
CA VAL A 129 -17.67 1.27 9.90
C VAL A 129 -18.79 2.30 9.68
N GLU A 130 -18.70 3.45 10.35
CA GLU A 130 -19.66 4.55 10.16
C GLU A 130 -19.31 5.41 8.93
N TRP A 131 -19.90 5.08 7.78
CA TRP A 131 -19.64 5.75 6.49
C TRP A 131 -20.18 7.19 6.37
N GLN A 132 -20.92 7.68 7.36
CA GLN A 132 -21.55 9.01 7.30
C GLN A 132 -20.57 10.14 7.59
N GLN A 133 -19.37 9.84 8.08
CA GLN A 133 -18.37 10.85 8.40
C GLN A 133 -17.81 11.51 7.14
N THR A 134 -17.80 12.84 7.13
CA THR A 134 -17.42 13.65 5.95
C THR A 134 -16.02 13.34 5.44
N TRP A 135 -15.06 13.04 6.31
CA TRP A 135 -13.69 12.73 5.91
C TRP A 135 -13.58 11.37 5.18
N ILE A 136 -14.38 10.36 5.58
CA ILE A 136 -14.45 9.07 4.87
C ILE A 136 -15.08 9.28 3.48
N GLN A 137 -16.09 10.14 3.37
CA GLN A 137 -16.69 10.48 2.07
C GLN A 137 -15.69 11.18 1.15
N MET A 138 -14.81 12.04 1.68
CA MET A 138 -13.73 12.67 0.92
C MET A 138 -12.73 11.63 0.41
N ILE A 139 -12.39 10.62 1.22
CA ILE A 139 -11.55 9.49 0.79
C ILE A 139 -12.25 8.70 -0.33
N MET A 140 -13.54 8.42 -0.20
CA MET A 140 -14.30 7.73 -1.26
C MET A 140 -14.36 8.54 -2.56
N ALA A 141 -14.57 9.85 -2.47
CA ALA A 141 -14.55 10.75 -3.62
C ALA A 141 -13.17 10.80 -4.30
N LEU A 142 -12.09 10.76 -3.52
CA LEU A 142 -10.72 10.64 -4.04
C LEU A 142 -10.55 9.35 -4.86
N HIS A 143 -10.98 8.21 -4.33
CA HIS A 143 -10.91 6.93 -5.06
C HIS A 143 -11.70 6.96 -6.37
N MET A 144 -12.91 7.53 -6.36
CA MET A 144 -13.72 7.69 -7.56
C MET A 144 -13.05 8.60 -8.59
N THR A 145 -12.43 9.69 -8.12
CA THR A 145 -11.69 10.63 -8.98
C THR A 145 -10.49 9.95 -9.63
N LEU A 146 -9.69 9.19 -8.86
CA LEU A 146 -8.57 8.42 -9.38
C LEU A 146 -9.03 7.39 -10.42
N PHE A 147 -10.12 6.68 -10.14
CA PHE A 147 -10.70 5.72 -11.08
C PHE A 147 -11.11 6.41 -12.40
N VAL A 148 -11.83 7.53 -12.33
CA VAL A 148 -12.23 8.30 -13.51
C VAL A 148 -11.00 8.79 -14.29
N ILE A 149 -9.97 9.30 -13.62
CA ILE A 149 -8.74 9.74 -14.27
C ILE A 149 -8.10 8.57 -15.03
N ILE A 150 -7.98 7.38 -14.43
CA ILE A 150 -7.42 6.18 -15.09
C ILE A 150 -8.20 5.84 -16.35
N ILE A 151 -9.53 5.89 -16.30
CA ILE A 151 -10.40 5.62 -17.46
C ILE A 151 -10.18 6.67 -18.56
N VAL A 152 -10.07 7.95 -18.22
CA VAL A 152 -9.81 9.02 -19.19
C VAL A 152 -8.43 8.85 -19.84
N LEU A 153 -7.43 8.43 -19.06
CA LEU A 153 -6.04 8.29 -19.49
C LEU A 153 -5.75 7.01 -20.28
N ARG A 154 -6.74 6.12 -20.45
CA ARG A 154 -6.61 4.79 -21.07
C ARG A 154 -5.93 4.76 -22.44
N ASN A 155 -5.97 5.85 -23.20
CA ASN A 155 -5.41 5.94 -24.56
C ASN A 155 -4.04 6.65 -24.62
N ARG A 156 -3.50 7.04 -23.46
CA ARG A 156 -2.26 7.81 -23.34
C ARG A 156 -1.31 7.04 -22.39
N PRO A 157 -0.42 6.16 -22.91
CA PRO A 157 0.37 5.26 -22.06
C PRO A 157 1.33 5.98 -21.11
N ASN A 158 1.96 7.08 -21.53
CA ASN A 158 2.90 7.83 -20.67
C ASN A 158 2.24 8.38 -19.40
N PRO A 159 1.16 9.19 -19.49
CA PRO A 159 0.52 9.70 -18.28
C PRO A 159 -0.23 8.60 -17.51
N LEU A 160 -0.65 7.51 -18.16
CA LEU A 160 -1.18 6.32 -17.47
C LEU A 160 -0.12 5.63 -16.59
N ALA A 161 1.12 5.52 -17.08
CA ALA A 161 2.23 5.00 -16.28
C ALA A 161 2.57 5.93 -15.09
N ALA A 162 2.52 7.26 -15.29
CA ALA A 162 2.68 8.22 -14.20
C ALA A 162 1.56 8.09 -13.15
N MET A 163 0.31 7.89 -13.58
CA MET A 163 -0.82 7.64 -12.67
C MET A 163 -0.68 6.32 -11.92
N LEU A 164 -0.20 5.26 -12.57
CA LEU A 164 0.08 3.98 -11.91
C LEU A 164 1.12 4.17 -10.81
N PHE A 165 2.23 4.85 -11.11
CA PHE A 165 3.27 5.16 -10.14
C PHE A 165 2.71 5.99 -8.96
N CYS A 166 1.93 7.04 -9.25
CA CYS A 166 1.26 7.84 -8.23
C CYS A 166 0.32 7.00 -7.35
N THR A 167 -0.45 6.08 -7.94
CA THR A 167 -1.38 5.21 -7.19
C THR A 167 -0.63 4.25 -6.27
N ILE A 168 0.50 3.69 -6.72
CA ILE A 168 1.36 2.82 -5.90
C ILE A 168 1.97 3.60 -4.73
N LEU A 169 2.47 4.82 -4.99
CA LEU A 169 2.98 5.69 -3.92
C LEU A 169 1.88 6.00 -2.90
N LEU A 170 0.68 6.31 -3.36
CA LEU A 170 -0.45 6.61 -2.50
C LEU A 170 -0.84 5.40 -1.64
N ALA A 171 -0.80 4.19 -2.19
CA ALA A 171 -1.01 2.96 -1.44
C ALA A 171 0.08 2.73 -0.38
N ALA A 172 1.34 3.05 -0.70
CA ALA A 172 2.45 2.92 0.24
C ALA A 172 2.38 3.92 1.41
N LEU A 173 1.68 5.05 1.24
CA LEU A 173 1.39 5.99 2.34
C LEU A 173 0.38 5.46 3.37
N SER A 174 -0.19 4.26 3.17
CA SER A 174 -1.12 3.64 4.11
C SER A 174 -0.58 3.57 5.54
N GLU A 175 0.67 3.14 5.73
CA GLU A 175 1.27 3.01 7.06
C GLU A 175 1.54 4.38 7.73
N PRO A 176 2.20 5.36 7.07
CA PRO A 176 2.32 6.74 7.55
C PRO A 176 0.98 7.37 7.95
N LEU A 177 -0.04 7.24 7.10
CA LEU A 177 -1.36 7.80 7.34
C LEU A 177 -2.02 7.15 8.56
N ASN A 178 -1.86 5.84 8.70
CA ASN A 178 -2.39 5.11 9.84
C ASN A 178 -1.75 5.56 11.17
N GLY A 179 -0.44 5.76 11.19
CA GLY A 179 0.28 6.23 12.37
C GLY A 179 -0.04 7.68 12.77
N ILE A 180 -0.29 8.56 11.80
CA ILE A 180 -0.74 9.94 12.08
C ILE A 180 -2.19 9.94 12.53
N GLY A 181 -3.05 9.17 11.86
CA GLY A 181 -4.47 9.02 12.19
C GLY A 181 -4.67 8.51 13.62
N SER A 182 -3.89 7.51 14.05
CA SER A 182 -3.98 6.97 15.42
C SER A 182 -3.53 7.98 16.50
N ARG A 183 -2.65 8.94 16.16
CA ARG A 183 -2.21 9.99 17.08
C ARG A 183 -3.15 11.20 17.14
N HIS A 184 -3.84 11.49 16.02
CA HIS A 184 -4.59 12.73 15.84
C HIS A 184 -6.08 12.52 15.52
N TRP A 185 -6.64 11.31 15.74
CA TRP A 185 -8.03 10.99 15.38
C TRP A 185 -9.05 11.99 15.96
N GLN A 186 -8.82 12.50 17.17
CA GLN A 186 -9.70 13.47 17.84
C GLN A 186 -9.89 14.79 17.09
N LEU A 187 -9.00 15.13 16.14
CA LEU A 187 -9.10 16.35 15.34
C LEU A 187 -10.14 16.26 14.22
N PHE A 188 -10.47 15.05 13.75
CA PHE A 188 -11.28 14.87 12.54
C PHE A 188 -12.32 13.76 12.61
N SER A 189 -12.27 12.91 13.64
CA SER A 189 -13.13 11.76 13.82
C SER A 189 -13.64 11.72 15.26
N ASP A 190 -14.92 11.38 15.42
CA ASP A 190 -15.51 11.17 16.74
C ASP A 190 -14.95 9.89 17.40
N ASP A 191 -14.46 8.94 16.58
CA ASP A 191 -13.95 7.65 17.01
C ASP A 191 -12.57 7.31 16.43
N ASN A 192 -11.81 6.46 17.13
CA ASN A 192 -10.51 6.00 16.65
C ASN A 192 -10.62 4.75 15.75
N TYR A 193 -10.58 4.96 14.44
CA TYR A 193 -10.55 3.89 13.44
C TYR A 193 -9.16 3.31 13.17
N PHE A 194 -8.09 3.94 13.67
CA PHE A 194 -6.71 3.60 13.33
C PHE A 194 -6.08 2.71 14.40
N ASP A 195 -5.72 1.50 14.00
CA ASP A 195 -5.10 0.47 14.84
C ASP A 195 -3.62 0.31 14.53
N SER A 196 -2.85 -0.36 15.39
CA SER A 196 -1.41 -0.62 15.17
C SER A 196 -1.13 -1.41 13.89
N HIS A 197 -2.08 -2.21 13.43
CA HIS A 197 -1.93 -3.04 12.24
C HIS A 197 -2.49 -2.41 10.96
N GLY A 198 -3.19 -1.28 11.06
CA GLY A 198 -3.73 -0.55 9.92
C GLY A 198 -4.79 -1.33 9.13
N VAL A 199 -5.67 -2.09 9.78
CA VAL A 199 -6.75 -2.81 9.08
C VAL A 199 -7.68 -1.85 8.36
N PHE A 200 -8.08 -0.77 9.06
CA PHE A 200 -8.94 0.24 8.45
C PHE A 200 -8.28 0.84 7.21
N THR A 201 -7.01 1.25 7.32
CA THR A 201 -6.29 1.87 6.22
C THR A 201 -6.00 0.85 5.09
N SER A 202 -5.72 -0.40 5.39
CA SER A 202 -5.54 -1.42 4.35
C SER A 202 -6.84 -1.73 3.59
N LEU A 203 -7.98 -1.83 4.27
CA LEU A 203 -9.25 -2.15 3.61
C LEU A 203 -9.90 -0.94 2.93
N VAL A 204 -9.88 0.23 3.56
CA VAL A 204 -10.57 1.44 3.05
C VAL A 204 -9.69 2.25 2.12
N TRP A 205 -8.37 2.27 2.34
CA TRP A 205 -7.42 3.03 1.54
C TRP A 205 -6.67 2.15 0.54
N ALA A 206 -5.94 1.13 1.00
CA ALA A 206 -5.08 0.35 0.10
C ALA A 206 -5.86 -0.52 -0.89
N THR A 207 -6.98 -1.14 -0.49
CA THR A 207 -7.75 -2.07 -1.35
C THR A 207 -8.31 -1.40 -2.62
N PRO A 208 -9.06 -0.28 -2.55
CA PRO A 208 -9.52 0.42 -3.75
C PRO A 208 -8.36 0.98 -4.59
N LEU A 209 -7.27 1.44 -3.97
CA LEU A 209 -6.06 1.85 -4.68
C LEU A 209 -5.40 0.69 -5.42
N LEU A 210 -5.36 -0.50 -4.83
CA LEU A 210 -4.81 -1.70 -5.46
C LEU A 210 -5.65 -2.13 -6.65
N GLY A 211 -6.99 -2.05 -6.54
CA GLY A 211 -7.90 -2.27 -7.66
C GLY A 211 -7.66 -1.27 -8.81
N ASN A 212 -7.49 0.02 -8.49
CA ASN A 212 -7.14 1.06 -9.44
C ASN A 212 -5.77 0.79 -10.11
N ALA A 213 -4.76 0.39 -9.34
CA ALA A 213 -3.43 0.04 -9.85
C ALA A 213 -3.49 -1.16 -10.80
N LEU A 214 -4.22 -2.22 -10.44
CA LEU A 214 -4.44 -3.39 -11.30
C LEU A 214 -5.07 -3.00 -12.63
N LEU A 215 -6.10 -2.15 -12.61
CA LEU A 215 -6.73 -1.66 -13.82
C LEU A 215 -5.75 -0.85 -14.69
N ALA A 216 -4.98 0.04 -14.08
CA ALA A 216 -3.96 0.83 -14.78
C ALA A 216 -2.89 -0.07 -15.42
N VAL A 217 -2.44 -1.13 -14.73
CA VAL A 217 -1.51 -2.14 -15.28
C VAL A 217 -2.11 -2.84 -16.50
N LEU A 218 -3.38 -3.28 -16.43
CA LEU A 218 -4.04 -3.96 -17.56
C LEU A 218 -4.16 -3.04 -18.79
N LEU A 219 -4.49 -1.77 -18.58
CA LEU A 219 -4.57 -0.76 -19.64
C LEU A 219 -3.18 -0.46 -20.23
N LEU A 220 -2.17 -0.32 -19.38
CA LEU A 220 -0.79 -0.08 -19.79
C LEU A 220 -0.25 -1.26 -20.60
N LEU A 221 -0.48 -2.50 -20.14
CA LEU A 221 -0.07 -3.71 -20.85
C LEU A 221 -0.68 -3.77 -22.25
N ARG A 222 -1.99 -3.48 -22.38
CA ARG A 222 -2.65 -3.39 -23.69
C ARG A 222 -2.03 -2.34 -24.59
N ALA A 223 -1.64 -1.18 -24.05
CA ALA A 223 -0.99 -0.13 -24.82
C ALA A 223 0.42 -0.54 -25.26
N THR A 224 1.21 -1.14 -24.36
CA THR A 224 2.57 -1.62 -24.64
C THR A 224 2.58 -2.70 -25.73
N VAL A 225 1.66 -3.68 -25.66
CA VAL A 225 1.53 -4.71 -26.70
C VAL A 225 1.22 -4.08 -28.06
N LYS A 226 0.32 -3.10 -28.13
CA LYS A 226 0.01 -2.38 -29.38
C LYS A 226 1.23 -1.62 -29.92
N LEU A 227 2.00 -0.95 -29.06
CA LEU A 227 3.24 -0.28 -29.45
C LEU A 227 4.25 -1.28 -29.99
N LEU A 228 4.47 -2.41 -29.30
CA LEU A 228 5.41 -3.44 -29.69
C LEU A 228 5.06 -4.01 -31.08
N ILE A 229 3.79 -4.32 -31.33
CA ILE A 229 3.32 -4.78 -32.64
C ILE A 229 3.58 -3.71 -33.71
N LYS A 230 3.33 -2.43 -33.41
CA LYS A 230 3.56 -1.33 -34.35
C LYS A 230 5.05 -1.18 -34.70
N VAL A 231 5.93 -1.27 -33.71
CA VAL A 231 7.39 -1.21 -33.89
C VAL A 231 7.88 -2.41 -34.71
N LYS A 232 7.45 -3.64 -34.36
CA LYS A 232 7.78 -4.85 -35.13
C LYS A 232 7.33 -4.76 -36.58
N LYS A 233 6.11 -4.25 -36.84
CA LYS A 233 5.62 -4.01 -38.21
C LYS A 233 6.46 -2.99 -38.97
N ALA A 234 6.89 -1.91 -38.31
CA ALA A 234 7.74 -0.89 -38.93
C ALA A 234 9.14 -1.45 -39.29
N GLN A 235 9.76 -2.20 -38.38
CA GLN A 235 11.05 -2.86 -38.60
C GLN A 235 11.03 -3.85 -39.78
N LEU A 236 9.93 -4.61 -39.93
CA LEU A 236 9.75 -5.52 -41.06
C LEU A 236 9.59 -4.78 -42.39
N LYS A 237 8.93 -3.62 -42.39
CA LYS A 237 8.78 -2.80 -43.59
C LYS A 237 10.13 -2.23 -44.04
N GLU A 238 10.94 -1.74 -43.10
CA GLU A 238 12.26 -1.20 -43.38
C GLU A 238 13.24 -2.26 -43.89
N SER A 239 13.25 -3.45 -43.26
CA SER A 239 14.11 -4.55 -43.68
C SER A 239 13.74 -5.13 -45.05
N ARG A 240 12.46 -5.05 -45.46
CA ARG A 240 12.04 -5.41 -46.82
C ARG A 240 12.51 -4.39 -47.86
N ASN A 241 12.46 -3.10 -47.55
CA ASN A 241 12.93 -2.04 -48.45
C ASN A 241 14.45 -2.11 -48.66
N LYS A 242 15.23 -2.36 -47.59
CA LYS A 242 16.69 -2.54 -47.67
C LYS A 242 17.15 -3.78 -48.46
N LYS A 243 16.27 -4.75 -48.72
CA LYS A 243 16.57 -5.93 -49.56
C LYS A 243 16.18 -5.73 -51.03
N GLN A 244 15.48 -4.66 -51.35
CA GLN A 244 15.04 -4.34 -52.71
C GLN A 244 15.92 -3.27 -53.39
N GLU A 245 16.76 -2.58 -52.62
CA GLU A 245 17.90 -1.76 -53.07
C GLU A 245 19.15 -2.62 -53.22
#